data_AF-A0A1M5B325-F1
#
_entry.id   AF-A0A1M5B325-F1
#
_cell.length_a   1.000
_cell.length_b   1.000
_cell.length_c   1.000
_cell.angle_alpha   90.00
_cell.angle_beta   90.00
_cell.angle_gamma   90.00
#
_symmetry.space_group_name_H-M   'P 1'
#
loop_
_entity.id
_entity.type
_entity.pdbx_description
1 polymer ?
#
loop_
_entity_poly.entity_id
_entity_poly.type
_entity_poly.pdbx_seq_one_letter_code
_entity_poly.pdbx_strand_id
1 'polypeptide(L)'
;MHVTHNEALRILDGLVQLSVLDRDLTTPPGSPAEGDRYIVGSGATGDWAGWDLNIALWTDGAWLRLPPRTGWRAWVEDEGLLLVYDGAGWVGTTPAACRTWRCWGWVPRRMRRTRSRPS
;
A
#
# COMPACT_ATOMS: atom_id res chain seq x y z
N MET A 1 -0.36 -29.97 -27.99
CA MET A 1 0.41 -30.29 -26.77
C MET A 1 0.95 -29.00 -26.21
N HIS A 2 1.05 -28.91 -24.88
CA HIS A 2 1.72 -27.81 -24.18
C HIS A 2 0.87 -26.51 -24.15
N VAL A 3 0.60 -25.90 -23.01
CA VAL A 3 1.29 -25.96 -21.71
C VAL A 3 0.22 -25.80 -20.62
N THR A 4 0.31 -26.60 -19.56
CA THR A 4 -0.22 -26.35 -18.21
C THR A 4 0.48 -25.12 -17.58
N HIS A 5 0.43 -23.98 -18.27
CA HIS A 5 1.19 -22.76 -17.91
C HIS A 5 0.42 -21.85 -16.97
N ASN A 6 -0.89 -22.07 -16.84
CA ASN A 6 -1.79 -21.10 -16.23
C ASN A 6 -1.77 -21.14 -14.69
N GLU A 7 -1.25 -22.20 -14.07
CA GLU A 7 -1.23 -22.30 -12.60
C GLU A 7 0.04 -21.71 -11.98
N ALA A 8 1.20 -21.88 -12.64
CA ALA A 8 2.47 -21.33 -12.15
C ALA A 8 2.55 -19.80 -12.30
N LEU A 9 1.93 -19.24 -13.35
CA LEU A 9 1.83 -17.79 -13.55
C LEU A 9 0.81 -17.13 -12.60
N ARG A 10 -0.26 -17.81 -12.19
CA ARG A 10 -1.24 -17.25 -11.23
C ARG A 10 -0.68 -17.09 -9.81
N ILE A 11 0.19 -18.01 -9.38
CA ILE A 11 0.88 -17.91 -8.08
C ILE A 11 1.97 -16.83 -8.13
N LEU A 12 2.68 -16.70 -9.26
CA LEU A 12 3.67 -15.64 -9.48
C LEU A 12 3.02 -14.26 -9.60
N ASP A 13 1.88 -14.13 -10.28
CA ASP A 13 1.16 -12.85 -10.44
C ASP A 13 0.50 -12.39 -9.13
N GLY A 14 0.04 -13.32 -8.28
CA GLY A 14 -0.43 -13.04 -6.92
C GLY A 14 0.66 -12.58 -5.94
N LEU A 15 1.93 -12.89 -6.21
CA LEU A 15 3.10 -12.47 -5.41
C LEU A 15 3.86 -11.27 -6.01
N VAL A 16 3.76 -11.05 -7.33
CA VAL A 16 4.52 -10.02 -8.05
C VAL A 16 3.75 -8.70 -8.21
N GLN A 17 2.41 -8.71 -8.11
CA GLN A 17 1.59 -7.51 -8.06
C GLN A 17 0.50 -7.65 -6.99
N LEU A 18 0.89 -7.50 -5.73
CA LEU A 18 -0.03 -7.49 -4.59
C LEU A 18 -0.91 -6.23 -4.68
N SER A 19 -1.97 -6.29 -5.49
CA SER A 19 -3.03 -5.27 -5.53
C SER A 19 -4.07 -5.62 -4.49
N VAL A 20 -4.32 -4.71 -3.56
CA VAL A 20 -5.37 -4.82 -2.55
C VAL A 20 -6.42 -3.78 -2.84
N LEU A 21 -7.69 -4.16 -2.70
CA LEU A 21 -8.81 -3.28 -2.99
C LEU A 21 -8.87 -2.15 -1.96
N ASP A 22 -8.70 -2.49 -0.69
CA ASP A 22 -8.78 -1.57 0.44
C ASP A 22 -7.80 -2.01 1.55
N ARG A 23 -7.40 -1.06 2.40
CA ARG A 23 -6.44 -1.23 3.49
C ARG A 23 -6.91 -0.88 4.89
N ASP A 24 -8.10 -0.32 5.06
CA ASP A 24 -8.62 0.09 6.37
C ASP A 24 -9.89 -0.65 6.79
N LEU A 25 -10.32 -1.62 5.99
CA LEU A 25 -11.48 -2.44 6.25
C LEU A 25 -11.25 -3.36 7.46
N THR A 26 -12.08 -3.22 8.50
CA THR A 26 -12.02 -4.01 9.74
C THR A 26 -12.99 -5.19 9.75
N THR A 27 -13.87 -5.27 8.77
CA THR A 27 -14.89 -6.32 8.64
C THR A 27 -14.87 -6.88 7.22
N PRO A 28 -14.95 -8.19 7.02
CA PRO A 28 -15.03 -8.76 5.67
C PRO A 28 -16.25 -8.22 4.92
N PRO A 29 -16.12 -7.92 3.60
CA PRO A 29 -17.28 -7.57 2.78
C PRO A 29 -18.25 -8.77 2.72
N GLY A 30 -19.55 -8.50 2.61
CA GLY A 30 -20.57 -9.55 2.58
C GLY A 30 -20.63 -10.35 1.26
N SER A 31 -19.86 -9.95 0.25
CA SER A 31 -19.87 -10.56 -1.09
C SER A 31 -18.48 -10.47 -1.77
N PRO A 32 -17.43 -11.09 -1.20
CA PRO A 32 -16.10 -11.08 -1.81
C PRO A 32 -16.05 -11.95 -3.07
N ALA A 33 -15.29 -11.51 -4.07
CA ALA A 33 -15.02 -12.27 -5.28
C ALA A 33 -13.72 -13.09 -5.15
N GLU A 34 -13.63 -14.21 -5.88
CA GLU A 34 -12.46 -15.08 -5.87
C GLU A 34 -11.19 -14.30 -6.26
N GLY A 35 -10.19 -14.33 -5.39
CA GLY A 35 -8.94 -13.62 -5.56
C GLY A 35 -8.90 -12.20 -4.98
N ASP A 36 -9.99 -11.71 -4.38
CA ASP A 36 -10.01 -10.40 -3.71
C ASP A 36 -9.01 -10.35 -2.55
N ARG A 37 -8.31 -9.23 -2.42
CA ARG A 37 -7.30 -9.02 -1.38
C ARG A 37 -7.55 -7.72 -0.65
N TYR A 38 -7.43 -7.76 0.67
CA TYR A 38 -7.59 -6.61 1.55
C TYR A 38 -6.45 -6.58 2.55
N ILE A 39 -5.95 -5.39 2.90
CA ILE A 39 -5.15 -5.22 4.12
C ILE A 39 -6.14 -5.00 5.26
N VAL A 40 -6.07 -5.86 6.28
CA VAL A 40 -6.99 -5.82 7.40
C VAL A 40 -6.62 -4.64 8.30
N GLY A 41 -7.58 -3.74 8.52
CA GLY A 41 -7.44 -2.61 9.45
C GLY A 41 -7.28 -3.08 10.91
N SER A 42 -6.73 -2.22 11.76
CA SER A 42 -6.65 -2.49 13.20
C SER A 42 -8.04 -2.53 13.84
N GLY A 43 -8.29 -3.50 14.72
CA GLY A 43 -9.60 -3.74 15.32
C GLY A 43 -10.46 -4.69 14.49
N ALA A 44 -9.84 -5.64 13.79
CA ALA A 44 -10.52 -6.57 12.91
C ALA A 44 -11.56 -7.43 13.64
N THR A 45 -12.70 -7.70 13.00
CA THR A 45 -13.81 -8.48 13.56
C THR A 45 -14.34 -9.52 12.57
N GLY A 46 -15.21 -10.42 13.05
CA GLY A 46 -15.75 -11.52 12.24
C GLY A 46 -14.66 -12.52 11.87
N ASP A 47 -14.65 -12.96 10.61
CA ASP A 47 -13.66 -13.91 10.09
C ASP A 47 -12.23 -13.36 10.09
N TRP A 48 -12.08 -12.03 10.20
CA TRP A 48 -10.78 -11.36 10.24
C TRP A 48 -10.30 -11.07 11.67
N ALA A 49 -11.01 -11.54 12.71
CA ALA A 49 -10.65 -11.26 14.09
C ALA A 49 -9.20 -11.69 14.42
N GLY A 50 -8.39 -10.73 14.90
CA GLY A 50 -6.97 -10.93 15.22
C GLY A 50 -6.05 -11.00 13.99
N TRP A 51 -6.52 -10.54 12.82
CA TRP A 51 -5.74 -10.49 11.59
C TRP A 51 -5.26 -9.07 11.28
N ASP A 52 -5.24 -8.19 12.28
CA ASP A 52 -4.82 -6.80 12.16
C ASP A 52 -3.50 -6.68 11.39
N LEU A 53 -3.46 -5.77 10.41
CA LEU A 53 -2.32 -5.49 9.53
C LEU A 53 -1.90 -6.62 8.59
N ASN A 54 -2.58 -7.77 8.63
CA ASN A 54 -2.33 -8.87 7.70
C ASN A 54 -3.09 -8.67 6.39
N ILE A 55 -2.71 -9.44 5.37
CA ILE A 55 -3.46 -9.49 4.11
C ILE A 55 -4.51 -10.60 4.23
N ALA A 56 -5.77 -10.28 3.96
CA ALA A 56 -6.85 -11.23 3.79
C ALA A 56 -7.04 -11.47 2.28
N LEU A 57 -6.91 -12.72 1.85
CA LEU A 57 -7.17 -13.17 0.48
C LEU A 57 -8.44 -14.03 0.48
N TRP A 58 -9.41 -13.73 -0.37
CA TRP A 58 -10.55 -14.63 -0.58
C TRP A 58 -10.19 -15.69 -1.62
N THR A 59 -10.21 -16.95 -1.22
CA THR A 59 -9.99 -18.06 -2.16
C THR A 59 -10.71 -19.34 -1.75
N ASP A 60 -11.17 -20.11 -2.73
CA ASP A 60 -11.91 -21.37 -2.54
C ASP A 60 -13.12 -21.22 -1.58
N GLY A 61 -13.73 -20.03 -1.57
CA GLY A 61 -14.86 -19.72 -0.68
C GLY A 61 -14.49 -19.49 0.79
N ALA A 62 -13.22 -19.24 1.11
CA ALA A 62 -12.75 -18.94 2.45
C ALA A 62 -11.75 -17.78 2.48
N TRP A 63 -11.64 -17.11 3.63
CA TRP A 63 -10.59 -16.13 3.87
C TRP A 63 -9.28 -16.82 4.26
N LEU A 64 -8.21 -16.51 3.54
CA LEU A 64 -6.86 -16.91 3.86
C LEU A 64 -6.10 -15.73 4.46
N ARG A 65 -5.52 -15.94 5.65
CA ARG A 65 -4.63 -14.98 6.29
C ARG A 65 -3.20 -15.11 5.76
N LEU A 66 -2.68 -14.02 5.23
CA LEU A 66 -1.30 -13.92 4.78
C LEU A 66 -0.53 -12.91 5.66
N PRO A 67 0.35 -13.38 6.57
CA PRO A 67 1.14 -12.49 7.40
C PRO A 67 2.25 -11.83 6.58
N PRO A 68 2.27 -10.48 6.49
CA PRO A 68 3.27 -9.78 5.70
C PRO A 68 4.66 -9.91 6.34
N ARG A 69 5.69 -9.88 5.49
CA ARG A 69 7.08 -9.79 5.92
C ARG A 69 7.66 -8.43 5.54
N THR A 70 8.65 -7.98 6.30
CA THR A 70 9.37 -6.74 6.00
C THR A 70 9.84 -6.72 4.53
N GLY A 71 9.59 -5.61 3.85
CA GLY A 71 9.92 -5.42 2.43
C GLY A 71 8.82 -5.85 1.45
N TRP A 72 7.70 -6.42 1.93
CA TRP A 72 6.53 -6.67 1.09
C TRP A 72 5.95 -5.37 0.55
N ARG A 73 5.44 -5.41 -0.68
CA ARG A 73 4.88 -4.27 -1.40
C ARG A 73 3.45 -4.58 -1.77
N ALA A 74 2.54 -3.64 -1.52
CA ALA A 74 1.15 -3.74 -1.91
C ALA A 74 0.70 -2.43 -2.57
N TRP A 75 0.04 -2.55 -3.72
CA TRP A 75 -0.67 -1.46 -4.37
C TRP A 75 -2.09 -1.40 -3.81
N VAL A 76 -2.53 -0.24 -3.34
CA VAL A 76 -3.90 -0.04 -2.86
C VAL A 76 -4.68 0.61 -3.99
N GLU A 77 -5.69 -0.09 -4.52
CA GLU A 77 -6.48 0.38 -5.67
C GLU A 77 -7.32 1.61 -5.32
N ASP A 78 -7.99 1.60 -4.16
CA ASP A 78 -8.81 2.72 -3.69
C ASP A 78 -8.00 4.02 -3.50
N GLU A 79 -6.80 3.91 -2.94
CA GLU A 79 -5.92 5.07 -2.70
C GLU A 79 -5.03 5.42 -3.91
N GLY A 80 -4.82 4.48 -4.85
CA GLY A 80 -3.87 4.62 -5.95
C GLY A 80 -2.41 4.77 -5.48
N LEU A 81 -2.03 4.08 -4.41
CA LEU A 81 -0.72 4.23 -3.75
C LEU A 81 0.00 2.89 -3.54
N LEU A 82 1.33 2.92 -3.63
CA LEU A 82 2.19 1.80 -3.27
C LEU A 82 2.63 1.90 -1.80
N LEU A 83 2.30 0.87 -1.04
CA LEU A 83 2.73 0.67 0.34
C LEU A 83 3.84 -0.37 0.44
N VAL A 84 4.70 -0.21 1.43
CA VAL A 84 5.72 -1.18 1.84
C VAL A 84 5.48 -1.56 3.29
N TYR A 85 5.58 -2.84 3.62
CA TYR A 85 5.55 -3.29 5.01
C TYR A 85 6.95 -3.14 5.65
N ASP A 86 7.08 -2.34 6.70
CA ASP A 86 8.37 -2.06 7.36
C ASP A 86 8.73 -3.07 8.47
N GLY A 87 7.85 -4.01 8.76
CA GLY A 87 7.98 -4.97 9.87
C GLY A 87 7.00 -4.72 11.02
N ALA A 88 6.47 -3.50 11.12
CA ALA A 88 5.47 -3.10 12.11
C ALA A 88 4.15 -2.65 11.46
N GLY A 89 4.19 -2.13 10.24
CA GLY A 89 3.01 -1.66 9.53
C GLY A 89 3.26 -1.33 8.06
N TRP A 90 2.18 -0.96 7.38
CA TRP A 90 2.21 -0.57 5.97
C TRP A 90 2.45 0.94 5.81
N VAL A 91 3.60 1.31 5.24
CA VAL A 91 4.04 2.69 5.03
C VAL A 91 3.99 3.08 3.55
N GLY A 92 3.51 4.30 3.26
CA GLY A 92 3.48 4.82 1.89
C GLY A 92 4.87 5.14 1.36
N THR A 93 5.17 4.69 0.14
CA THR A 93 6.47 4.95 -0.51
C THR A 93 6.61 6.36 -1.09
N THR A 94 5.53 7.14 -1.12
CA THR A 94 5.63 8.57 -1.46
C THR A 94 6.05 9.36 -0.22
N PRO A 95 7.23 10.00 -0.20
CA PRO A 95 7.61 10.86 0.91
C PRO A 95 6.60 11.98 1.04
N ALA A 96 6.12 12.25 2.26
CA ALA A 96 5.24 13.39 2.56
C ALA A 96 5.79 14.74 2.07
N ALA A 97 7.11 14.84 1.85
CA ALA A 97 7.77 16.02 1.29
C ALA A 97 7.25 16.42 -0.11
N CYS A 98 6.82 15.46 -0.94
CA CYS A 98 6.25 15.74 -2.26
C CYS A 98 4.72 15.90 -2.25
N ARG A 99 4.13 16.29 -1.12
CA ARG A 99 2.69 16.66 -1.07
C ARG A 99 2.44 18.12 -0.71
N THR A 100 3.46 18.85 -0.26
CA THR A 100 3.31 20.27 0.11
C THR A 100 4.56 21.03 -0.29
N TRP A 101 4.63 21.57 -1.51
CA TRP A 101 5.51 22.67 -1.97
C TRP A 101 6.90 22.85 -1.27
N ARG A 102 7.58 21.77 -0.88
CA ARG A 102 8.85 21.79 -0.14
C ARG A 102 9.84 20.73 -0.64
N CYS A 103 9.68 20.29 -1.88
CA CYS A 103 10.70 19.47 -2.56
C CYS A 103 11.70 20.29 -3.39
N TRP A 104 11.43 21.56 -3.69
CA TRP A 104 12.44 22.42 -4.33
C TRP A 104 13.19 23.18 -3.25
N GLY A 105 14.43 22.77 -2.99
CA GLY A 105 15.41 23.54 -2.24
C GLY A 105 15.72 24.86 -2.94
N TRP A 106 14.80 25.82 -2.86
CA TRP A 106 15.07 27.23 -3.11
C TRP A 106 15.40 27.86 -1.75
N VAL A 107 16.68 27.80 -1.37
CA VAL A 107 17.21 28.71 -0.35
C VAL A 107 17.24 30.09 -0.99
N PRO A 108 16.44 31.08 -0.57
CA PRO A 108 16.57 32.41 -1.12
C PRO A 108 17.93 32.95 -0.66
N ARG A 109 18.85 33.14 -1.61
CA ARG A 109 20.08 33.92 -1.38
C ARG A 109 19.69 35.22 -0.67
N ARG A 110 20.33 35.49 0.48
CA ARG A 110 20.17 36.75 1.23
C ARG A 110 20.21 37.94 0.27
N MET A 111 19.07 38.60 0.11
CA MET A 111 18.98 39.87 -0.61
C MET A 111 19.53 40.96 0.31
N ARG A 112 20.84 41.24 0.25
CA ARG A 112 21.39 42.50 0.79
C ARG A 112 20.90 43.63 -0.11
N ARG A 113 19.82 44.31 0.29
CA ARG A 113 19.45 45.61 -0.27
C ARG A 113 20.43 46.65 0.25
N THR A 114 21.48 46.95 -0.49
CA THR A 114 22.19 48.23 -0.35
C THR A 114 21.33 49.30 -1.02
N ARG A 115 20.66 50.14 -0.21
CA ARG A 115 20.06 51.39 -0.68
C ARG A 115 21.19 52.31 -1.18
N SER A 116 21.13 52.70 -2.43
CA SER A 116 21.90 53.80 -3.01
C SER A 116 21.38 55.15 -2.49
N ARG A 117 22.29 56.08 -2.20
CA ARG A 117 22.05 57.52 -2.10
C ARG A 117 23.08 58.20 -3.03
N PRO A 118 22.67 58.93 -4.08
CA PRO A 118 23.52 59.93 -4.67
C PRO A 118 23.32 61.28 -3.95
N SER A 119 24.44 62.00 -3.84
CA SER A 119 24.59 63.35 -3.28
C SER A 119 24.01 64.43 -4.20
#